data_AF-A0A962H781-F1
#
_entry.id   AF-A0A962H781-F1
#
_cell.length_a   1.000
_cell.length_b   1.000
_cell.length_c   1.000
_cell.angle_alpha   90.00
_cell.angle_beta   90.00
_cell.angle_gamma   90.00
#
_symmetry.space_group_name_H-M   'P 1'
#
loop_
_entity.id
_entity.type
_entity.pdbx_description
1 polymer ?
#
loop_
_entity_poly.entity_id
_entity_poly.type
_entity_poly.pdbx_seq_one_letter_code
_entity_poly.pdbx_strand_id
1 'polypeptide(L)'
;RTFIMPGQSERAKSVRRKLNAIDMEFAGKVVLLVDDSIVRGTTSRQIIQMARDAGARKVYFASAAPPVRFPNVYGIDMPIASELVAYGRTGSEIEQLLGADWLVYQDLSDLEGAVRDLNRELEAFDTSCFSGEYVTGLAGDYLEQLELLRSDDAKSRRRQKHAA
;
A
#
# COMPACT_ATOMS: atom_id res chain seq x y z
N ARG A 1 -1.65 9.93 17.82
CA ARG A 1 -0.50 9.01 18.06
C ARG A 1 -0.84 8.08 19.22
N THR A 2 -0.55 6.78 19.13
CA THR A 2 -0.80 5.82 20.21
C THR A 2 0.35 5.85 21.21
N PHE A 3 0.06 6.06 22.50
CA PHE A 3 1.07 5.99 23.57
C PHE A 3 1.53 4.54 23.78
N ILE A 4 2.77 4.36 24.25
CA ILE A 4 3.33 3.04 24.58
C ILE A 4 2.56 2.49 25.78
N MET A 5 1.76 1.44 25.56
CA MET A 5 1.03 0.74 26.61
C MET A 5 1.81 -0.51 27.02
N PRO A 6 2.04 -0.75 28.33
CA PRO A 6 2.66 -1.98 28.81
C PRO A 6 1.64 -3.12 28.70
N GLY A 7 1.81 -3.99 27.72
CA GLY A 7 0.94 -5.14 27.46
C GLY A 7 1.12 -5.65 26.03
N GLN A 8 1.67 -6.85 25.86
CA GLN A 8 2.07 -7.39 24.55
C GLN A 8 0.88 -7.70 23.61
N SER A 9 -0.35 -7.79 24.16
CA SER A 9 -1.57 -8.18 23.43
C SER A 9 -2.33 -7.02 22.78
N GLU A 10 -2.04 -5.76 23.13
CA GLU A 10 -2.82 -4.56 22.73
C GLU A 10 -2.25 -3.83 21.50
N ARG A 11 -1.36 -4.46 20.72
CA ARG A 11 -0.73 -3.85 19.52
C ARG A 11 -1.33 -4.27 18.18
N ALA A 12 -2.30 -5.18 18.16
CA ALA A 12 -2.71 -5.85 16.92
C ALA A 12 -3.96 -5.29 16.20
N LYS A 13 -4.56 -4.17 16.63
CA LYS A 13 -5.76 -3.62 15.96
C LYS A 13 -5.67 -2.13 15.66
N SER A 14 -4.57 -1.70 15.03
CA SER A 14 -4.36 -0.30 14.62
C SER A 14 -5.45 0.21 13.67
N VAL A 15 -5.95 -0.64 12.76
CA VAL A 15 -7.02 -0.24 11.84
C VAL A 15 -8.36 -0.07 12.54
N ARG A 16 -8.72 -0.93 13.50
CA ARG A 16 -9.98 -0.75 14.28
C ARG A 16 -10.01 0.53 15.12
N ARG A 17 -8.86 1.17 15.35
CA ARG A 17 -8.79 2.50 15.98
C ARG A 17 -9.11 3.64 15.01
N LYS A 18 -8.97 3.39 13.70
CA LYS A 18 -9.20 4.39 12.64
C LYS A 18 -10.53 4.19 11.91
N LEU A 19 -10.94 2.94 11.75
CA LEU A 19 -12.11 2.54 11.00
C LEU A 19 -13.00 1.65 11.87
N ASN A 20 -14.31 1.83 11.75
CA ASN A 20 -15.30 0.95 12.35
C ASN A 20 -16.27 0.50 11.25
N ALA A 21 -16.50 -0.80 11.15
CA ALA A 21 -17.46 -1.35 10.19
C ALA A 21 -18.89 -1.17 10.73
N ILE A 22 -19.84 -0.91 9.83
CA ILE A 22 -21.27 -0.91 10.15
C ILE A 22 -21.83 -2.26 9.73
N ASP A 23 -22.04 -3.17 10.68
CA ASP A 23 -22.32 -4.59 10.39
C ASP A 23 -23.48 -4.81 9.40
N MET A 24 -24.54 -4.01 9.50
CA MET A 24 -25.69 -4.08 8.57
C MET A 24 -25.34 -3.80 7.11
N GLU A 25 -24.24 -3.08 6.85
CA GLU A 25 -23.79 -2.81 5.49
C GLU A 25 -23.00 -3.97 4.88
N PHE A 26 -22.51 -4.91 5.69
CA PHE A 26 -21.69 -6.04 5.23
C PHE A 26 -22.41 -7.38 5.29
N ALA A 27 -23.26 -7.59 6.32
CA ALA A 27 -23.87 -8.87 6.62
C ALA A 27 -24.58 -9.52 5.40
N GLY A 28 -24.09 -10.69 4.98
CA GLY A 28 -24.63 -11.49 3.87
C GLY A 28 -24.35 -10.94 2.46
N LYS A 29 -23.73 -9.77 2.32
CA LYS A 29 -23.53 -9.09 1.04
C LYS A 29 -22.21 -9.49 0.37
N VAL A 30 -22.17 -9.33 -0.95
CA VAL A 30 -20.91 -9.30 -1.71
C VAL A 30 -20.51 -7.85 -1.83
N VAL A 31 -19.35 -7.49 -1.29
CA VAL A 31 -18.90 -6.10 -1.20
C VAL A 31 -17.66 -5.87 -2.06
N LEU A 32 -17.59 -4.71 -2.70
CA LEU A 32 -16.39 -4.18 -3.34
C LEU A 32 -15.87 -3.03 -2.49
N LEU A 33 -14.69 -3.22 -1.93
CA LEU A 33 -13.96 -2.16 -1.24
C LEU A 33 -13.07 -1.44 -2.24
N VAL A 34 -13.07 -0.12 -2.20
CA VAL A 34 -12.20 0.72 -3.05
C VAL A 34 -11.30 1.53 -2.13
N ASP A 35 -10.01 1.47 -2.38
CA ASP A 35 -8.99 2.25 -1.67
C ASP A 35 -8.11 2.99 -2.68
N ASP A 36 -7.43 4.03 -2.22
CA ASP A 36 -6.59 4.85 -3.10
C ASP A 36 -5.43 4.04 -3.70
N SER A 37 -4.80 3.20 -2.89
CA SER A 37 -3.56 2.51 -3.22
C SER A 37 -3.29 1.36 -2.25
N ILE A 38 -2.43 0.43 -2.66
CA ILE A 38 -1.96 -0.67 -1.81
C ILE A 38 -0.42 -0.63 -1.78
N VAL A 39 0.13 -0.22 -0.63
CA VAL A 39 1.59 -0.09 -0.45
C VAL A 39 2.17 -1.32 0.25
N ARG A 40 1.99 -1.46 1.57
CA ARG A 40 2.47 -2.62 2.35
C ARG A 40 1.44 -3.74 2.48
N GLY A 41 0.19 -3.49 2.08
CA GLY A 41 -0.92 -4.45 2.15
C GLY A 41 -1.46 -4.79 3.56
N THR A 42 -0.72 -4.46 4.63
CA THR A 42 -1.14 -4.76 6.01
C THR A 42 -2.46 -4.10 6.41
N THR A 43 -2.66 -2.85 6.00
CA THR A 43 -3.91 -2.11 6.21
C THR A 43 -5.05 -2.73 5.41
N SER A 44 -4.88 -2.92 4.10
CA SER A 44 -5.90 -3.52 3.22
C SER A 44 -6.33 -4.90 3.70
N ARG A 45 -5.38 -5.75 4.14
CA ARG A 45 -5.68 -7.06 4.75
C ARG A 45 -6.54 -6.94 6.01
N GLN A 46 -6.25 -5.96 6.88
CA GLN A 46 -7.05 -5.73 8.08
C GLN A 46 -8.46 -5.21 7.74
N ILE A 47 -8.60 -4.36 6.72
CA ILE A 47 -9.90 -3.86 6.24
C ILE A 47 -10.72 -5.02 5.66
N ILE A 48 -10.13 -5.86 4.82
CA ILE A 48 -10.79 -7.06 4.27
C ILE A 48 -11.26 -7.97 5.41
N GLN A 49 -10.39 -8.21 6.40
CA GLN A 49 -10.77 -9.01 7.57
C GLN A 49 -11.92 -8.37 8.35
N MET A 50 -11.95 -7.05 8.53
CA MET A 50 -13.06 -6.36 9.19
C MET A 50 -14.38 -6.52 8.42
N ALA A 51 -14.36 -6.45 7.09
CA ALA A 51 -15.55 -6.69 6.27
C ALA A 51 -16.07 -8.13 6.42
N ARG A 52 -15.15 -9.11 6.47
CA ARG A 52 -15.51 -10.52 6.73
C ARG A 52 -16.06 -10.72 8.14
N ASP A 53 -15.42 -10.13 9.15
CA ASP A 53 -15.86 -10.17 10.55
C ASP A 53 -17.27 -9.56 10.70
N ALA A 54 -17.60 -8.55 9.90
CA ALA A 54 -18.93 -7.93 9.82
C ALA A 54 -19.97 -8.74 9.02
N GLY A 55 -19.59 -9.92 8.52
CA GLY A 55 -20.50 -10.88 7.87
C GLY A 55 -20.56 -10.80 6.34
N ALA A 56 -19.62 -10.14 5.67
CA ALA A 56 -19.56 -10.13 4.21
C ALA A 56 -19.38 -11.55 3.64
N ARG A 57 -20.18 -11.90 2.63
CA ARG A 57 -20.16 -13.21 1.93
C ARG A 57 -18.94 -13.34 1.01
N LYS A 58 -18.62 -12.28 0.27
CA LYS A 58 -17.39 -12.12 -0.52
C LYS A 58 -16.90 -10.69 -0.38
N VAL A 59 -15.58 -10.52 -0.40
CA VAL A 59 -14.91 -9.23 -0.31
C VAL A 59 -13.99 -9.08 -1.52
N TYR A 60 -14.40 -8.23 -2.44
CA TYR A 60 -13.57 -7.76 -3.54
C TYR A 60 -12.86 -6.48 -3.14
N PHE A 61 -11.70 -6.24 -3.73
CA PHE A 61 -10.89 -5.07 -3.45
C PHE A 61 -10.41 -4.43 -4.75
N ALA A 62 -10.58 -3.13 -4.89
CA ALA A 62 -10.07 -2.34 -6.01
C ALA A 62 -9.13 -1.24 -5.50
N SER A 63 -7.97 -1.14 -6.13
CA SER A 63 -7.02 -0.05 -5.94
C SER A 63 -7.17 0.96 -7.07
N ALA A 64 -7.39 2.22 -6.73
CA ALA A 64 -7.46 3.32 -7.70
C ALA A 64 -6.10 3.64 -8.34
N ALA A 65 -5.00 3.21 -7.70
CA ALA A 65 -3.65 3.27 -8.26
C ALA A 65 -3.22 1.90 -8.84
N PRO A 66 -2.29 1.88 -9.82
CA PRO A 66 -1.57 0.67 -10.21
C PRO A 66 -0.76 0.07 -9.05
N PRO A 67 -0.27 -1.18 -9.18
CA PRO A 67 0.54 -1.80 -8.14
C PRO A 67 1.82 -0.99 -7.88
N VAL A 68 2.02 -0.55 -6.63
CA VAL A 68 3.22 0.16 -6.22
C VAL A 68 4.35 -0.86 -6.06
N ARG A 69 5.30 -0.86 -6.99
CA ARG A 69 6.38 -1.85 -7.08
C ARG A 69 7.76 -1.30 -6.77
N PHE A 70 7.93 0.01 -6.83
CA PHE A 70 9.21 0.68 -6.67
C PHE A 70 9.12 1.85 -5.67
N PRO A 71 10.21 2.15 -4.94
CA PRO A 71 10.24 3.26 -4.01
C PRO A 71 10.26 4.61 -4.74
N ASN A 72 9.55 5.61 -4.22
CA ASN A 72 9.71 6.98 -4.72
C ASN A 72 10.99 7.62 -4.14
N VAL A 73 11.72 8.33 -4.99
CA VAL A 73 12.98 9.02 -4.64
C VAL A 73 12.91 10.53 -4.86
N TYR A 74 11.74 11.05 -5.23
CA TYR A 74 11.49 12.46 -5.54
C TYR A 74 10.73 13.20 -4.45
N GLY A 75 10.70 12.66 -3.23
CA GLY A 75 10.22 13.35 -2.03
C GLY A 75 8.97 12.74 -1.38
N ILE A 76 8.34 11.75 -2.00
CA ILE A 76 7.25 10.99 -1.37
C ILE A 76 7.86 9.88 -0.51
N ASP A 77 7.57 9.88 0.80
CA ASP A 77 8.06 8.84 1.72
C ASP A 77 7.38 7.50 1.41
N MET A 78 8.17 6.59 0.84
CA MET A 78 7.77 5.22 0.55
C MET A 78 8.69 4.24 1.30
N PRO A 79 8.18 3.04 1.64
CA PRO A 79 9.03 1.97 2.16
C PRO A 79 10.02 1.48 1.10
N ILE A 80 10.96 0.63 1.52
CA ILE A 80 11.90 -0.02 0.59
C ILE A 80 11.16 -1.03 -0.29
N ALA A 81 11.77 -1.42 -1.41
CA ALA A 81 11.07 -2.22 -2.42
C ALA A 81 10.61 -3.56 -1.83
N SER A 82 11.47 -4.23 -1.07
CA SER A 82 11.14 -5.50 -0.38
C SER A 82 9.98 -5.42 0.64
N GLU A 83 9.63 -4.23 1.12
CA GLU A 83 8.50 -4.00 2.02
C GLU A 83 7.18 -3.70 1.28
N LEU A 84 7.23 -3.46 -0.04
CA LEU A 84 6.05 -3.27 -0.86
C LEU A 84 5.38 -4.62 -1.14
N VAL A 85 4.05 -4.64 -1.03
CA VAL A 85 3.28 -5.87 -1.22
C VAL A 85 3.38 -6.38 -2.66
N ALA A 86 3.45 -5.46 -3.63
CA ALA A 86 3.52 -5.81 -5.04
C ALA A 86 4.95 -6.09 -5.53
N TYR A 87 5.99 -5.88 -4.72
CA TYR A 87 7.36 -6.14 -5.15
C TYR A 87 7.59 -7.62 -5.44
N GLY A 88 7.97 -7.94 -6.67
CA GLY A 88 8.21 -9.30 -7.14
C GLY A 88 6.99 -10.22 -7.16
N ARG A 89 5.76 -9.67 -7.05
CA ARG A 89 4.51 -10.46 -6.98
C ARG A 89 3.55 -10.16 -8.12
N THR A 90 2.87 -11.20 -8.58
CA THR A 90 1.74 -11.14 -9.51
C THR A 90 0.46 -10.66 -8.80
N GLY A 91 -0.54 -10.23 -9.57
CA GLY A 91 -1.84 -9.82 -9.02
C GLY A 91 -2.49 -10.92 -8.17
N SER A 92 -2.43 -12.17 -8.64
CA SER A 92 -3.00 -13.32 -7.93
C SER A 92 -2.30 -13.60 -6.59
N GLU A 93 -0.98 -13.46 -6.52
CA GLU A 93 -0.24 -13.63 -5.27
C GLU A 93 -0.59 -12.52 -4.27
N ILE A 94 -0.79 -11.29 -4.75
CA ILE A 94 -1.22 -10.18 -3.88
C ILE A 94 -2.65 -10.41 -3.39
N GLU A 95 -3.58 -10.83 -4.25
CA GLU A 95 -4.96 -11.17 -3.89
C GLU A 95 -5.01 -12.18 -2.74
N GLN A 96 -4.26 -13.27 -2.88
CA GLN A 96 -4.14 -14.31 -1.85
C GLN A 96 -3.54 -13.77 -0.56
N LEU A 97 -2.48 -12.96 -0.65
CA LEU A 97 -1.81 -12.38 0.52
C LEU A 97 -2.71 -11.41 1.29
N LEU A 98 -3.53 -10.64 0.59
CA LEU A 98 -4.52 -9.73 1.18
C LEU A 98 -5.75 -10.48 1.72
N GLY A 99 -6.04 -11.67 1.19
CA GLY A 99 -7.21 -12.46 1.53
C GLY A 99 -8.50 -11.95 0.88
N ALA A 100 -8.39 -11.26 -0.25
CA ALA A 100 -9.54 -10.84 -1.06
C ALA A 100 -10.06 -12.01 -1.89
N ASP A 101 -11.36 -12.00 -2.21
CA ASP A 101 -11.96 -12.95 -3.17
C ASP A 101 -11.70 -12.54 -4.63
N TRP A 102 -11.37 -11.27 -4.85
CA TRP A 102 -10.95 -10.71 -6.13
C TRP A 102 -10.22 -9.39 -5.89
N LEU A 103 -9.10 -9.17 -6.57
CA LEU A 103 -8.32 -7.95 -6.53
C LEU A 103 -8.19 -7.31 -7.91
N VAL A 104 -8.52 -6.02 -8.00
CA VAL A 104 -8.37 -5.20 -9.20
C VAL A 104 -7.43 -4.04 -8.91
N TYR A 105 -6.54 -3.75 -9.85
CA TYR A 105 -5.75 -2.54 -9.87
C TYR A 105 -6.15 -1.71 -11.08
N GLN A 106 -6.06 -0.39 -10.93
CA GLN A 106 -6.09 0.52 -12.07
C GLN A 106 -4.90 0.25 -12.99
N ASP A 107 -5.12 0.27 -14.30
CA ASP A 107 -4.04 0.21 -15.28
C ASP A 107 -3.27 1.53 -15.32
N LEU A 108 -1.94 1.47 -15.48
CA LEU A 108 -1.10 2.66 -15.48
C LEU A 108 -1.48 3.62 -16.63
N SER A 109 -1.72 3.09 -17.83
CA SER A 109 -2.15 3.87 -18.98
C SER A 109 -3.49 4.58 -18.75
N ASP A 110 -4.41 3.93 -18.05
CA ASP A 110 -5.73 4.50 -17.76
C ASP A 110 -5.63 5.57 -16.68
N LEU A 111 -4.74 5.40 -15.68
CA LEU A 111 -4.44 6.44 -14.70
C LEU A 111 -3.82 7.68 -15.38
N GLU A 112 -2.83 7.49 -16.26
CA GLU A 112 -2.24 8.59 -17.03
C GLU A 112 -3.28 9.28 -17.91
N GLY A 113 -4.14 8.50 -18.58
CA GLY A 113 -5.26 9.00 -19.37
C GLY A 113 -6.23 9.85 -18.55
N ALA A 114 -6.66 9.35 -17.40
CA ALA A 114 -7.58 10.05 -16.51
C ALA A 114 -7.03 11.40 -16.02
N VAL A 115 -5.73 11.49 -15.76
CA VAL A 115 -5.10 12.77 -15.38
C VAL A 115 -4.91 13.68 -16.59
N ARG A 116 -4.49 13.14 -17.73
CA ARG A 116 -4.28 13.91 -18.97
C ARG A 116 -5.59 14.49 -19.53
N ASP A 117 -6.73 13.86 -19.28
CA ASP A 117 -8.04 14.41 -19.65
C ASP A 117 -8.34 15.77 -18.98
N LEU A 118 -7.72 16.04 -17.83
CA LEU A 118 -7.84 17.33 -17.12
C LEU A 118 -6.89 18.40 -17.69
N ASN A 119 -5.75 18.00 -18.25
CA ASN A 119 -4.82 18.89 -18.93
C ASN A 119 -4.06 18.15 -20.04
N ARG A 120 -4.46 18.42 -21.29
CA ARG A 120 -3.89 17.77 -22.48
C ARG A 120 -2.48 18.23 -22.84
N GLU A 121 -1.97 19.29 -22.21
CA GLU A 121 -0.58 19.75 -22.38
C GLU A 121 0.42 18.88 -21.62
N LEU A 122 -0.04 18.02 -20.71
CA LEU A 122 0.82 17.09 -19.98
C LEU A 122 1.19 15.89 -20.87
N GLU A 123 2.42 15.91 -21.38
CA GLU A 123 2.94 14.86 -22.25
C GLU A 123 3.30 13.57 -21.48
N ALA A 124 3.90 13.71 -20.29
CA ALA A 124 4.35 12.58 -19.47
C ALA A 124 4.22 12.87 -17.96
N PHE A 125 4.23 11.80 -17.17
CA PHE A 125 4.15 11.84 -15.71
C PHE A 125 5.35 11.10 -15.09
N ASP A 126 5.70 11.47 -13.85
CA ASP A 126 6.56 10.60 -13.03
C ASP A 126 5.74 9.39 -12.59
N THR A 127 6.01 8.23 -13.20
CA THR A 127 5.35 6.96 -12.88
C THR A 127 6.30 5.98 -12.18
N SER A 128 7.46 6.47 -11.72
CA SER A 128 8.58 5.66 -11.22
C SER A 128 8.18 4.60 -10.20
N CYS A 129 7.24 4.89 -9.29
CA CYS A 129 6.77 3.94 -8.28
C CYS A 129 5.96 2.75 -8.85
N PHE A 130 5.44 2.88 -10.08
CA PHE A 130 4.67 1.86 -10.80
C PHE A 130 5.50 1.19 -11.90
N SER A 131 6.17 2.00 -12.73
CA SER A 131 6.92 1.56 -13.93
C SER A 131 8.37 1.16 -13.63
N GLY A 132 8.96 1.74 -12.58
CA GLY A 132 10.41 1.61 -12.32
C GLY A 132 11.25 2.51 -13.22
N GLU A 133 10.62 3.35 -14.06
CA GLU A 133 11.30 4.30 -14.92
C GLU A 133 11.47 5.64 -14.19
N TYR A 134 12.72 5.97 -13.87
CA TYR A 134 13.05 7.19 -13.15
C TYR A 134 13.55 8.25 -14.14
N VAL A 135 12.80 9.34 -14.28
CA VAL A 135 13.04 10.40 -15.29
C VAL A 135 14.44 11.03 -15.20
N THR A 136 15.05 11.06 -14.01
CA THR A 136 16.40 11.62 -13.82
C THR A 136 17.52 10.65 -14.19
N GLY A 137 17.20 9.39 -14.46
CA GLY A 137 18.15 8.29 -14.36
C GLY A 137 18.60 8.06 -12.91
N LEU A 138 18.83 6.81 -12.52
CA LEU A 138 19.44 6.47 -11.24
C LEU A 138 20.78 5.77 -11.47
N ALA A 139 21.73 5.99 -10.57
CA ALA A 139 22.92 5.16 -10.51
C ALA A 139 22.52 3.72 -10.15
N GLY A 140 23.22 2.73 -10.72
CA GLY A 140 22.84 1.32 -10.62
C GLY A 140 22.74 0.78 -9.19
N ASP A 141 23.50 1.34 -8.25
CA ASP A 141 23.53 0.96 -6.85
C ASP A 141 22.67 1.87 -5.94
N TYR A 142 22.07 2.94 -6.47
CA TYR A 142 21.39 3.94 -5.66
C TYR A 142 20.21 3.37 -4.87
N LEU A 143 19.38 2.53 -5.51
CA LEU A 143 18.24 1.90 -4.84
C LEU A 143 18.70 0.92 -3.75
N GLU A 144 19.75 0.14 -4.00
CA GLU A 144 20.33 -0.77 -3.00
C GLU A 144 20.88 0.00 -1.79
N GLN A 145 21.62 1.09 -2.04
CA GLN A 145 22.09 1.98 -0.99
C GLN A 145 20.91 2.59 -0.21
N LEU A 146 19.84 2.98 -0.91
CA LEU A 146 18.63 3.50 -0.31
C LEU A 146 17.97 2.45 0.60
N GLU A 147 17.92 1.18 0.17
CA GLU A 147 17.38 0.08 0.99
C GLU A 147 18.18 -0.12 2.28
N LEU A 148 19.51 -0.11 2.19
CA LEU A 148 20.39 -0.23 3.36
C LEU A 148 20.16 0.92 4.35
N LEU A 149 19.99 2.15 3.85
CA LEU A 149 19.77 3.34 4.67
C LEU A 149 18.35 3.42 5.27
N ARG A 150 17.34 2.92 4.54
CA ARG A 150 15.92 3.12 4.86
C ARG A 150 15.21 1.90 5.43
N SER A 151 15.83 0.73 5.47
CA SER A 151 15.24 -0.45 6.10
C SER A 151 14.61 -0.11 7.45
N ASP A 152 13.44 -0.68 7.77
CA ASP A 152 12.76 -0.39 9.03
C ASP A 152 13.66 -0.70 10.25
N ASP A 153 14.61 -1.63 10.09
CA ASP A 153 15.68 -1.91 11.05
C ASP A 153 16.68 -0.75 11.18
N ALA A 154 17.13 -0.14 10.09
CA ALA A 154 17.97 1.06 10.12
C ALA A 154 17.23 2.26 10.73
N LYS A 155 15.95 2.46 10.36
CA LYS A 155 15.10 3.53 10.91
C LYS A 155 14.85 3.33 12.41
N SER A 156 14.60 2.09 12.86
CA SER A 156 14.37 1.77 14.27
C SER A 156 15.65 1.94 15.11
N ARG A 157 16.82 1.50 14.63
CA ARG A 157 18.12 1.72 15.27
C ARG A 157 18.44 3.21 15.41
N ARG A 158 18.16 4.01 14.38
CA ARG A 158 18.37 5.47 14.44
C ARG A 158 17.46 6.16 15.46
N ARG A 159 16.19 5.72 15.55
CA ARG A 159 15.26 6.22 16.59
C ARG A 159 15.71 5.86 18.00
N GLN A 160 16.25 4.66 18.22
CA GLN A 160 16.80 4.26 19.53
C GLN A 160 18.02 5.09 19.92
N LYS A 161 18.92 5.38 18.98
CA LYS A 161 20.10 6.24 19.22
C LYS A 161 19.77 7.69 19.57
N HIS A 162 18.66 8.23 19.08
CA HIS A 162 18.23 9.61 19.38
C HIS A 162 17.31 9.71 20.62
N ALA A 163 16.88 8.58 21.18
CA ALA A 163 16.05 8.52 22.38
C ALA A 163 16.87 8.22 23.65
N ALA A 164 18.17 7.95 23.51
CA ALA A 164 19.16 7.81 24.58
C ALA A 164 20.00 9.09 24.66
#